data_AF-A0A1T5K6C8-F1
#
_entry.id   AF-A0A1T5K6C8-F1
#
_cell.length_a   1.000
_cell.length_b   1.000
_cell.length_c   1.000
_cell.angle_alpha   90.00
_cell.angle_beta   90.00
_cell.angle_gamma   90.00
#
_symmetry.space_group_name_H-M   'P 1'
#
loop_
_entity.id
_entity.type
_entity.pdbx_description
1 polymer ?
#
loop_
_entity_poly.entity_id
_entity_poly.type
_entity_poly.pdbx_seq_one_letter_code
_entity_poly.pdbx_strand_id
1 'polypeptide(L)'
;MDDSKGKSIFLPQNSKLTEDAVKYLDDIFDYSSPEEYRETLIEVYQVYIMNEHKSLPQEFEHMAGHLYFLINFFKKIAAEMKEPR
;
A
#
# COMPACT_ATOMS: atom_id res chain seq x y z
N MET A 1 5.52 36.00 -2.44
CA MET A 1 6.45 35.04 -1.80
C MET A 1 5.65 33.80 -1.56
N ASP A 2 5.80 32.80 -2.43
CA ASP A 2 5.21 31.47 -2.25
C ASP A 2 6.34 30.49 -2.57
N ASP A 3 7.11 30.15 -1.55
CA ASP A 3 8.17 29.14 -1.60
C ASP A 3 7.54 27.75 -1.44
N SER A 4 6.64 27.36 -2.35
CA SER A 4 6.26 25.96 -2.51
C SER A 4 7.31 25.25 -3.37
N LYS A 5 8.55 25.19 -2.88
CA LYS A 5 9.57 24.28 -3.40
C LYS A 5 9.20 22.86 -2.99
N GLY A 6 8.25 22.25 -3.71
CA GLY A 6 8.00 20.82 -3.61
C GLY A 6 9.30 20.08 -3.86
N LYS A 7 9.66 19.14 -2.95
CA LYS A 7 10.81 18.26 -3.18
C LYS A 7 10.54 17.49 -4.46
N SER A 8 11.32 17.75 -5.52
CA SER A 8 11.25 16.99 -6.77
C SER A 8 11.59 15.53 -6.47
N ILE A 9 10.65 14.62 -6.73
CA ILE A 9 10.87 13.18 -6.56
C ILE A 9 11.54 12.65 -7.83
N PHE A 10 12.77 12.19 -7.71
CA PHE A 10 13.47 11.54 -8.82
C PHE A 10 13.10 10.06 -8.86
N LEU A 11 12.36 9.67 -9.89
CA LEU A 11 11.99 8.28 -10.11
C LEU A 11 13.13 7.52 -10.80
N PRO A 12 13.31 6.22 -10.52
CA PRO A 12 14.24 5.38 -11.27
C PRO A 12 13.96 5.44 -12.77
N GLN A 13 15.01 5.37 -13.60
CA GLN A 13 14.89 5.49 -15.07
C GLN A 13 13.92 4.46 -15.70
N ASN A 14 13.71 3.31 -15.05
CA ASN A 14 12.80 2.26 -15.50
C ASN A 14 11.56 2.13 -14.60
N SER A 15 11.21 3.20 -13.86
CA SER A 15 10.03 3.23 -13.04
C SER A 15 8.77 3.10 -13.91
N LYS A 16 7.83 2.27 -13.47
CA LYS A 16 6.47 2.23 -14.05
C LYS A 16 5.56 3.33 -13.48
N LEU A 17 6.01 4.03 -12.44
CA LEU A 17 5.28 5.12 -11.81
C LEU A 17 5.57 6.43 -12.53
N THR A 18 4.54 7.25 -12.69
CA THR A 18 4.64 8.66 -13.06
C THR A 18 4.70 9.52 -11.79
N GLU A 19 5.06 10.79 -11.92
CA GLU A 19 5.02 11.75 -10.80
C GLU A 19 3.60 11.86 -10.22
N ASP A 20 2.58 11.94 -11.08
CA ASP A 20 1.17 11.96 -10.64
C ASP A 20 0.79 10.69 -9.88
N ALA A 21 1.25 9.51 -10.33
CA ALA A 21 1.00 8.26 -9.62
C ALA A 21 1.62 8.25 -8.22
N VAL A 22 2.79 8.87 -8.06
CA VAL A 22 3.42 9.02 -6.73
C VAL A 22 2.63 9.99 -5.86
N LYS A 23 2.11 11.08 -6.43
CA LYS A 23 1.24 12.00 -5.69
C LYS A 23 -0.01 11.30 -5.16
N TYR A 24 -0.64 10.45 -5.96
CA TYR A 24 -1.79 9.66 -5.48
C TYR A 24 -1.42 8.65 -4.39
N LEU A 25 -0.17 8.15 -4.37
CA LEU A 25 0.31 7.33 -3.25
C LEU A 25 0.48 8.16 -1.98
N ASP A 26 0.97 9.40 -2.08
CA ASP A 26 1.03 10.32 -0.95
C ASP A 26 -0.38 10.62 -0.40
N ASP A 27 -1.36 10.88 -1.28
CA ASP A 27 -2.75 11.13 -0.86
C ASP A 27 -3.35 9.95 -0.06
N ILE A 28 -2.96 8.70 -0.38
CA ILE A 28 -3.36 7.51 0.38
C ILE A 28 -2.81 7.56 1.80
N PHE A 29 -1.55 7.97 1.96
CA PHE A 29 -0.86 8.02 3.25
C PHE A 29 -1.26 9.24 4.10
N ASP A 30 -1.76 10.31 3.47
CA ASP A 30 -2.38 11.43 4.18
C ASP A 30 -3.70 11.00 4.86
N TYR A 31 -4.41 10.02 4.30
CA TYR A 31 -5.65 9.51 4.89
C TYR A 31 -5.40 8.57 6.07
N SER A 32 -4.43 7.66 5.96
CA SER A 32 -4.12 6.67 7.00
C SER A 32 -2.68 6.17 6.89
N SER A 33 -2.09 5.77 8.01
CA SER A 33 -0.71 5.27 8.04
C SER A 33 -0.56 3.94 7.29
N PRO A 34 0.62 3.63 6.74
CA PRO A 34 0.89 2.33 6.13
C PRO A 34 0.58 1.15 7.09
N GLU A 35 0.84 1.31 8.39
CA GLU A 35 0.52 0.29 9.40
C GLU A 35 -0.98 0.02 9.52
N GLU A 36 -1.80 1.07 9.56
CA GLU A 36 -3.26 0.94 9.65
C GLU A 36 -3.84 0.27 8.40
N TYR A 37 -3.37 0.62 7.21
CA TYR A 37 -3.74 -0.10 5.98
C TYR A 37 -3.36 -1.58 6.05
N ARG A 38 -2.16 -1.88 6.54
CA ARG A 38 -1.70 -3.26 6.69
C ARG A 38 -2.61 -4.05 7.63
N GLU A 39 -2.91 -3.52 8.81
CA GLU A 39 -3.77 -4.22 9.79
C GLU A 39 -5.19 -4.39 9.23
N THR A 40 -5.76 -3.35 8.60
CA THR A 40 -7.08 -3.42 7.96
C THR A 40 -7.14 -4.53 6.91
N LEU A 41 -6.11 -4.67 6.06
CA LEU A 41 -6.05 -5.72 5.05
C LEU A 41 -5.95 -7.14 5.67
N ILE A 42 -5.25 -7.28 6.78
CA ILE A 42 -5.17 -8.55 7.52
C ILE A 42 -6.54 -8.90 8.11
N GLU A 43 -7.22 -7.93 8.72
CA GLU A 43 -8.56 -8.12 9.28
C GLU A 43 -9.56 -8.54 8.20
N VAL A 44 -9.59 -7.84 7.06
CA VAL A 44 -10.47 -8.18 5.92
C VAL A 44 -10.24 -9.63 5.47
N TYR A 45 -8.98 -10.04 5.38
CA TYR A 45 -8.64 -11.41 4.97
C TYR A 45 -9.04 -12.47 5.99
N GLN A 46 -8.85 -12.18 7.28
CA GLN A 46 -9.27 -13.08 8.36
C GLN A 46 -10.79 -13.22 8.40
N VAL A 47 -11.52 -12.10 8.33
CA VAL A 47 -12.99 -12.08 8.26
C VAL A 47 -13.47 -12.90 7.08
N TYR A 48 -12.83 -12.75 5.93
CA TYR A 48 -13.17 -13.50 4.74
C TYR A 48 -12.99 -15.02 4.93
N ILE A 49 -11.82 -15.49 5.42
CA ILE A 49 -11.57 -16.92 5.66
C ILE A 49 -12.56 -17.50 6.68
N MET A 50 -12.88 -16.71 7.71
CA MET A 50 -13.81 -17.11 8.76
C MET A 50 -15.27 -17.17 8.32
N ASN A 51 -15.67 -16.44 7.27
CA ASN A 51 -17.06 -16.44 6.82
C ASN A 51 -17.29 -17.34 5.59
N GLU A 52 -16.28 -17.52 4.75
CA GLU A 52 -16.36 -18.33 3.52
C GLU A 52 -15.98 -19.81 3.75
N HIS A 53 -16.59 -20.43 4.76
CA HIS A 53 -16.29 -21.81 5.17
C HIS A 53 -16.70 -22.90 4.15
N LYS A 54 -17.48 -22.56 3.12
CA LYS A 54 -18.14 -23.56 2.25
C LYS A 54 -17.62 -23.61 0.82
N SER A 55 -17.02 -22.53 0.32
CA SER A 55 -16.36 -22.53 -1.00
C SER A 55 -15.55 -21.26 -1.15
N LEU A 56 -14.23 -21.41 -1.28
CA LEU A 56 -13.39 -20.30 -1.72
C LEU A 56 -13.78 -19.94 -3.18
N PRO A 57 -13.81 -18.66 -3.55
CA PRO A 57 -13.90 -18.19 -4.93
C PRO A 57 -12.82 -18.83 -5.78
N GLN A 58 -13.16 -18.96 -7.06
CA GLN A 58 -12.31 -19.59 -8.07
C GLN A 58 -10.92 -18.96 -8.17
N GLU A 59 -10.80 -17.65 -7.94
CA GLU A 59 -9.56 -16.88 -8.05
C GLU A 59 -8.91 -16.58 -6.68
N PHE A 60 -9.25 -17.35 -5.63
CA PHE A 60 -8.78 -17.06 -4.28
C PHE A 60 -7.26 -16.99 -4.17
N GLU A 61 -6.53 -17.88 -4.85
CA GLU A 61 -5.07 -17.88 -4.83
C GLU A 61 -4.48 -16.58 -5.40
N HIS A 62 -5.02 -16.09 -6.53
CA HIS A 62 -4.62 -14.82 -7.11
C HIS A 62 -4.94 -13.64 -6.19
N MET A 63 -6.12 -13.63 -5.58
CA MET A 63 -6.52 -12.59 -4.62
C MET A 63 -5.64 -12.58 -3.38
N ALA A 64 -5.34 -13.76 -2.81
CA ALA A 64 -4.42 -13.90 -1.69
C ALA A 64 -3.00 -13.43 -2.07
N GLY A 65 -2.54 -13.71 -3.29
CA GLY A 65 -1.29 -13.21 -3.83
C GLY A 65 -1.24 -11.68 -3.88
N HIS A 66 -2.25 -11.04 -4.47
CA HIS A 66 -2.34 -9.57 -4.51
C HIS A 66 -2.33 -8.95 -3.11
N LEU A 67 -3.11 -9.53 -2.19
CA LEU A 67 -3.16 -9.07 -0.81
C LEU A 67 -1.81 -9.20 -0.11
N TYR A 68 -1.11 -10.32 -0.30
CA TYR A 68 0.22 -10.53 0.24
C TYR A 68 1.21 -9.46 -0.23
N PHE A 69 1.18 -9.10 -1.51
CA PHE A 69 2.04 -8.03 -2.04
C PHE A 69 1.69 -6.66 -1.45
N LEU A 70 0.40 -6.35 -1.27
CA LEU A 70 -0.05 -5.09 -0.65
C LEU A 70 0.39 -5.00 0.82
N ILE A 71 0.16 -6.05 1.61
CA ILE A 71 0.61 -6.13 3.01
C ILE A 71 2.11 -5.92 3.12
N ASN A 72 2.89 -6.56 2.24
CA ASN A 72 4.35 -6.40 2.23
C ASN A 72 4.80 -5.01 1.78
N PHE A 73 4.09 -4.40 0.83
CA PHE A 73 4.33 -3.03 0.41
C PHE A 73 4.18 -2.08 1.61
N PHE A 74 3.04 -2.13 2.29
CA PHE A 74 2.78 -1.26 3.44
C PHE A 74 3.77 -1.52 4.60
N LYS A 75 4.13 -2.78 4.85
CA LYS A 75 5.16 -3.13 5.84
C LYS A 75 6.51 -2.47 5.53
N LYS A 76 6.93 -2.46 4.26
CA LYS A 76 8.21 -1.85 3.85
C LYS A 76 8.16 -0.33 3.96
N ILE A 77 7.08 0.29 3.46
CA ILE A 77 6.92 1.74 3.54
C ILE A 77 6.88 2.23 4.99
N ALA A 78 6.14 1.54 5.87
CA ALA A 78 6.15 1.78 7.32
C ALA A 78 7.57 1.81 7.92
N ALA A 79 8.43 0.87 7.52
CA ALA A 79 9.81 0.82 8.00
C ALA A 79 10.63 2.03 7.51
N GLU A 80 10.53 2.35 6.22
CA GLU A 80 11.24 3.48 5.60
C GLU A 80 10.78 4.84 6.14
N MET A 81 9.50 4.99 6.50
CA MET A 81 8.95 6.25 7.05
C MET A 81 9.29 6.46 8.54
N LYS A 82 9.67 5.39 9.26
CA LYS A 82 10.13 5.48 10.65
C LYS A 82 11.60 5.86 10.78
N GLU A 83 12.39 5.63 9.74
CA GLU A 83 13.78 6.05 9.70
C GLU A 83 13.86 7.53 9.27
N PRO A 84 14.37 8.44 10.12
CA PRO A 84 14.59 9.83 9.70
C PRO A 84 15.66 9.85 8.61
N ARG A 85 15.29 10.36 7.42
CA ARG A 85 16.24 10.68 6.34
C ARG A 85 17.18 11.82 6.72
#